data_AF-A0AA39Y369-F1
#
_entry.id   AF-A0AA39Y369-F1
#
_cell.length_a   1.000
_cell.length_b   1.000
_cell.length_c   1.000
_cell.angle_alpha   90.00
_cell.angle_beta   90.00
_cell.angle_gamma   90.00
#
_symmetry.space_group_name_H-M   'P 1'
#
loop_
_entity.id
_entity.type
_entity.pdbx_description
1 polymer ?
#
loop_
_entity_poly.entity_id
_entity_poly.type
_entity_poly.pdbx_seq_one_letter_code
_entity_poly.pdbx_strand_id
1 'polypeptide(L)'
;MALPVVTTINRTDQSYASRAYSDLSIVSVPPNNPTVRILRTAGQVGTSAVGSSTSIPASFHEQAKNAFANVAACLSLGGATPRDITKITIYVVNFELWMREVLVDTITNFFTNDDSQKPHKPPSTLLGVTALASEDFLIEVEAEAMIAVSP
;
A
#
# COMPACT_ATOMS: atom_id res chain seq x y z
N MET A 1 12.78 -26.74 16.13
CA MET A 1 11.59 -25.99 15.70
C MET A 1 11.77 -25.63 14.24
N ALA A 2 10.72 -25.71 13.41
CA ALA A 2 10.80 -25.21 12.04
C ALA A 2 10.97 -23.68 12.06
N LEU A 3 11.76 -23.12 11.13
CA LEU A 3 11.91 -21.68 11.01
C LEU A 3 10.56 -21.03 10.65
N PRO A 4 10.24 -19.83 11.17
CA PRO A 4 9.06 -19.10 10.76
C PRO A 4 9.05 -18.85 9.25
N VAL A 5 7.91 -19.13 8.59
CA VAL A 5 7.72 -18.91 7.14
C VAL A 5 7.45 -17.43 6.81
N VAL A 6 7.05 -16.66 7.82
CA VAL A 6 6.66 -15.26 7.70
C VAL A 6 7.77 -14.38 8.27
N THR A 7 8.15 -13.35 7.52
CA THR A 7 8.99 -12.24 7.97
C THR A 7 8.19 -10.95 7.93
N THR A 8 8.41 -10.04 8.86
CA THR A 8 7.83 -8.70 8.81
C THR A 8 8.91 -7.63 8.71
N ILE A 9 8.59 -6.53 8.04
CA ILE A 9 9.51 -5.42 7.79
C ILE A 9 8.76 -4.10 8.00
N ASN A 10 9.44 -3.11 8.57
CA ASN A 10 8.92 -1.77 8.74
C ASN A 10 9.61 -0.80 7.79
N ARG A 11 8.86 0.18 7.32
CA ARG A 11 9.35 1.34 6.62
C ARG A 11 10.15 2.22 7.58
N THR A 12 11.21 2.83 7.07
CA THR A 12 12.06 3.77 7.82
C THR A 12 11.88 5.21 7.35
N ASP A 13 11.09 5.42 6.31
CA ASP A 13 10.78 6.71 5.70
C ASP A 13 9.44 7.29 6.17
N GLN A 14 8.88 6.75 7.26
CA GLN A 14 7.74 7.30 7.99
C GLN A 14 8.17 7.84 9.35
N SER A 15 7.50 8.90 9.81
CA SER A 15 7.81 9.55 11.10
C SER A 15 7.28 8.79 12.31
N TYR A 16 6.39 7.82 12.10
CA TYR A 16 5.84 6.96 13.13
C TYR A 16 6.15 5.50 12.80
N ALA A 17 6.72 4.79 13.75
CA ALA A 17 6.84 3.33 13.70
C ALA A 17 5.89 2.74 14.75
N SER A 18 4.94 1.93 14.31
CA SER A 18 4.03 1.25 15.23
C SER A 18 4.79 0.24 16.10
N ARG A 19 4.43 0.18 17.39
CA ARG A 19 4.89 -0.89 18.29
C ARG A 19 4.00 -2.14 18.23
N ALA A 20 2.82 -2.04 17.63
CA ALA A 20 1.78 -3.07 17.68
C ALA A 20 1.71 -3.91 16.39
N TYR A 21 2.18 -3.39 15.25
CA TYR A 21 2.15 -4.07 13.97
C TYR A 21 3.34 -3.66 13.09
N SER A 22 3.57 -4.39 12.01
CA SER A 22 4.57 -4.09 11.00
C SER A 22 3.95 -3.59 9.70
N ASP A 23 4.70 -2.81 8.92
CA ASP A 23 4.20 -2.24 7.66
C ASP A 23 4.02 -3.27 6.56
N LEU A 24 4.86 -4.30 6.54
CA LEU A 24 4.86 -5.35 5.54
C LEU A 24 5.01 -6.72 6.19
N SER A 25 4.21 -7.68 5.73
CA SER A 25 4.47 -9.11 5.91
C SER A 25 4.90 -9.74 4.59
N ILE A 26 5.85 -10.68 4.66
CA ILE A 26 6.39 -11.43 3.53
C ILE A 26 6.33 -12.92 3.88
N VAL A 27 5.68 -13.70 3.03
CA VAL A 27 5.55 -15.15 3.17
C VAL A 27 6.21 -15.84 1.97
N SER A 28 7.23 -16.64 2.24
CA SER A 28 7.99 -17.37 1.20
C SER A 28 7.40 -18.77 0.97
N VAL A 29 7.10 -19.11 -0.29
CA VAL A 29 6.45 -20.38 -0.66
C VAL A 29 7.24 -21.09 -1.79
N PRO A 30 7.67 -22.35 -1.59
CA PRO A 30 7.78 -23.05 -0.31
C PRO A 30 8.79 -22.35 0.64
N PRO A 31 8.82 -22.68 1.95
CA PRO A 31 9.74 -22.02 2.88
C PRO A 31 11.23 -22.24 2.58
N ASN A 32 11.57 -23.39 2.00
CA ASN A 32 12.92 -23.74 1.56
C ASN A 32 12.97 -23.69 0.04
N ASN A 33 13.91 -22.93 -0.54
CA ASN A 33 14.00 -22.65 -1.98
C ASN A 33 12.67 -22.08 -2.53
N PRO A 34 12.24 -20.90 -2.03
CA PRO A 34 10.99 -20.30 -2.46
C PRO A 34 11.02 -19.98 -3.95
N THR A 35 9.87 -20.11 -4.59
CA THR A 35 9.65 -19.67 -5.98
C THR A 35 8.71 -18.48 -6.05
N VAL A 36 7.95 -18.24 -4.98
CA VAL A 36 7.00 -17.14 -4.86
C VAL A 36 7.11 -16.51 -3.46
N ARG A 37 6.90 -15.19 -3.40
CA ARG A 37 6.61 -14.48 -2.15
C ARG A 37 5.24 -13.84 -2.22
N ILE A 38 4.47 -13.97 -1.14
CA ILE A 38 3.22 -13.24 -0.92
C ILE A 38 3.53 -12.11 0.04
N LEU A 39 3.11 -10.90 -0.32
CA LEU A 39 3.32 -9.67 0.43
C LEU A 39 1.98 -9.08 0.83
N ARG A 40 1.88 -8.56 2.06
CA ARG A 40 0.70 -7.80 2.50
C ARG A 40 1.13 -6.58 3.28
N THR A 41 0.62 -5.41 2.89
CA THR A 41 0.86 -4.18 3.62
C THR A 41 -0.11 -4.06 4.80
N ALA A 42 0.32 -3.44 5.89
CA ALA A 42 -0.62 -2.71 6.74
C ALA A 42 -1.26 -1.57 5.96
N GLY A 43 -2.34 -1.00 6.47
CA GLY A 43 -2.98 0.17 5.88
C GLY A 43 -2.00 1.35 5.81
N GLN A 44 -1.87 1.92 4.61
CA GLN A 44 -1.02 3.07 4.32
C GLN A 44 -1.89 4.31 4.18
N VAL A 45 -1.61 5.32 4.99
CA VAL A 45 -2.34 6.60 5.02
C VAL A 45 -1.62 7.67 4.19
N GLY A 46 -2.28 8.81 3.99
CA GLY A 46 -1.83 9.91 3.13
C GLY A 46 -0.70 10.80 3.65
N THR A 47 0.14 10.33 4.57
CA THR A 47 1.26 11.12 5.12
C THR A 47 2.38 11.29 4.10
N SER A 48 3.01 12.46 4.09
CA SER A 48 4.23 12.70 3.31
C SER A 48 5.40 11.87 3.85
N ALA A 49 6.30 11.45 2.96
CA ALA A 49 7.54 10.76 3.36
C ALA A 49 8.45 11.68 4.20
N VAL A 50 9.27 11.07 5.05
CA VAL A 50 10.28 11.79 5.85
C VAL A 50 11.26 12.51 4.90
N GLY A 51 11.43 13.82 5.10
CA GLY A 51 12.31 14.68 4.30
C GLY A 51 11.59 15.61 3.32
N SER A 52 10.33 15.32 2.95
CA SER A 52 9.44 16.24 2.23
C SER A 52 8.43 16.81 3.21
N SER A 53 8.88 17.66 4.15
CA SER A 53 8.04 18.29 5.19
C SER A 53 7.07 17.31 5.86
N THR A 54 7.53 16.58 6.89
CA THR A 54 6.74 15.58 7.65
C THR A 54 5.41 16.18 8.13
N SER A 55 4.38 16.02 7.30
CA SER A 55 3.07 16.64 7.50
C SER A 55 2.00 15.74 6.90
N ILE A 56 0.83 15.77 7.53
CA ILE A 56 -0.39 15.16 7.00
C ILE A 56 -1.06 16.26 6.18
N PRO A 57 -1.16 16.13 4.86
CA PRO A 57 -1.80 17.15 4.03
C PRO A 57 -3.29 17.27 4.37
N ALA A 58 -3.85 18.47 4.39
CA ALA A 58 -5.29 18.65 4.56
C ALA A 58 -6.10 18.26 3.30
N SER A 59 -5.44 18.22 2.13
CA SER A 59 -6.09 17.92 0.86
C SER A 59 -6.28 16.41 0.67
N PHE A 60 -7.52 15.99 0.39
CA PHE A 60 -7.82 14.60 0.00
C PHE A 60 -7.01 14.16 -1.23
N HIS A 61 -6.79 15.05 -2.20
CA HIS A 61 -6.01 14.72 -3.41
C HIS A 61 -4.57 14.38 -3.08
N GLU A 62 -3.95 15.16 -2.18
CA GLU A 62 -2.57 14.94 -1.76
C GLU A 62 -2.47 13.68 -0.90
N GLN A 63 -3.42 13.49 0.03
CA GLN A 63 -3.46 12.26 0.83
C GLN A 63 -3.67 11.01 -0.03
N ALA A 64 -4.54 11.06 -1.05
CA ALA A 64 -4.75 9.94 -1.96
C ALA A 64 -3.46 9.59 -2.71
N LYS A 65 -2.80 10.59 -3.31
CA LYS A 65 -1.51 10.39 -3.98
C LYS A 65 -0.46 9.79 -3.03
N ASN A 66 -0.36 10.32 -1.82
CA ASN A 66 0.59 9.86 -0.82
C ASN A 66 0.29 8.43 -0.34
N ALA A 67 -0.98 8.09 -0.08
CA ALA A 67 -1.37 6.76 0.39
C ALA A 67 -0.98 5.67 -0.63
N PHE A 68 -1.23 5.91 -1.92
CA PHE A 68 -0.82 4.99 -2.98
C PHE A 68 0.70 4.95 -3.14
N ALA A 69 1.40 6.09 -3.10
CA ALA A 69 2.86 6.11 -3.10
C ALA A 69 3.45 5.34 -1.90
N ASN A 70 2.79 5.43 -0.74
CA ASN A 70 3.15 4.73 0.48
C ASN A 70 2.95 3.21 0.36
N VAL A 71 1.90 2.75 -0.32
CA VAL A 71 1.74 1.34 -0.69
C VAL A 71 2.90 0.86 -1.55
N ALA A 72 3.28 1.59 -2.60
CA ALA A 72 4.41 1.21 -3.45
C ALA A 72 5.73 1.17 -2.68
N ALA A 73 6.00 2.20 -1.86
CA ALA A 73 7.18 2.24 -1.01
C ALA A 73 7.23 1.03 -0.05
N CYS A 74 6.10 0.69 0.59
CA CYS A 74 6.00 -0.47 1.45
C CYS A 74 6.30 -1.78 0.70
N LEU A 75 5.61 -2.03 -0.42
CA LEU A 75 5.80 -3.24 -1.24
C LEU A 75 7.23 -3.38 -1.77
N SER A 76 7.91 -2.28 -2.07
CA SER A 76 9.29 -2.29 -2.57
C SER A 76 10.28 -2.89 -1.57
N LEU A 77 9.99 -2.86 -0.26
CA LEU A 77 10.80 -3.51 0.77
C LEU A 77 10.89 -5.03 0.57
N GLY A 78 9.86 -5.63 -0.04
CA GLY A 78 9.84 -7.05 -0.39
C GLY A 78 10.19 -7.34 -1.86
N GLY A 79 10.60 -6.32 -2.62
CA GLY A 79 10.95 -6.42 -4.05
C GLY A 79 9.75 -6.37 -5.00
N ALA A 80 8.56 -6.02 -4.50
CA ALA A 80 7.36 -5.91 -5.32
C ALA A 80 7.14 -4.48 -5.84
N THR A 81 6.43 -4.40 -6.95
CA THR A 81 6.00 -3.16 -7.61
C THR A 81 4.46 -3.09 -7.64
N PRO A 82 3.85 -1.95 -8.02
CA PRO A 82 2.40 -1.89 -8.23
C PRO A 82 1.86 -2.96 -9.18
N ARG A 83 2.67 -3.45 -10.12
CA ARG A 83 2.28 -4.51 -11.07
C ARG A 83 2.02 -5.86 -10.39
N ASP A 84 2.62 -6.08 -9.22
CA ASP A 84 2.55 -7.35 -8.50
C ASP A 84 1.34 -7.42 -7.57
N ILE A 85 0.56 -6.33 -7.45
CA ILE A 85 -0.61 -6.25 -6.58
C ILE A 85 -1.70 -7.19 -7.08
N THR A 86 -2.23 -8.03 -6.20
CA THR A 86 -3.30 -8.99 -6.47
C THR A 86 -4.65 -8.50 -5.96
N LYS A 87 -4.68 -7.64 -4.93
CA LYS A 87 -5.88 -7.04 -4.34
C LYS A 87 -5.55 -5.70 -3.70
N ILE A 88 -6.46 -4.74 -3.80
CA ILE A 88 -6.40 -3.48 -3.06
C ILE A 88 -7.73 -3.19 -2.34
N THR A 89 -7.65 -2.65 -1.14
CA THR A 89 -8.81 -2.15 -0.38
C THR A 89 -8.55 -0.70 0.02
N ILE A 90 -9.54 0.15 -0.21
CA ILE A 90 -9.44 1.60 -0.04
C ILE A 90 -10.54 2.04 0.92
N TYR A 91 -10.16 2.72 1.99
CA TYR A 91 -11.05 3.30 2.99
C TYR A 91 -11.01 4.82 2.87
N VAL A 92 -12.17 5.47 2.76
CA VAL A 92 -12.28 6.93 2.66
C VAL A 92 -13.23 7.46 3.72
N VAL A 93 -12.76 8.42 4.52
CA VAL A 93 -13.57 9.08 5.54
C VAL A 93 -14.62 9.95 4.87
N ASN A 94 -15.89 9.83 5.28
CA ASN A 94 -17.02 10.64 4.81
C ASN A 94 -17.08 10.72 3.28
N PHE A 95 -17.01 9.57 2.62
CA PHE A 95 -16.91 9.47 1.17
C PHE A 95 -18.02 10.24 0.43
N GLU A 96 -17.60 11.11 -0.48
CA GLU A 96 -18.47 11.87 -1.39
C GLU A 96 -18.17 11.52 -2.85
N LEU A 97 -19.11 11.76 -3.76
CA LEU A 97 -18.96 11.38 -5.17
C LEU A 97 -17.77 12.03 -5.88
N TRP A 98 -17.42 13.28 -5.55
CA TRP A 98 -16.28 13.96 -6.16
C TRP A 98 -14.95 13.28 -5.79
N MET A 99 -14.85 12.65 -4.62
CA MET A 99 -13.66 11.89 -4.21
C MET A 99 -13.44 10.67 -5.11
N ARG A 100 -14.51 10.14 -5.72
CA ARG A 100 -14.42 9.04 -6.69
C ARG A 100 -13.58 9.43 -7.90
N GLU A 101 -13.75 10.64 -8.42
CA GLU A 101 -13.03 11.12 -9.60
C GLU A 101 -11.54 11.20 -9.30
N VAL A 102 -11.19 11.79 -8.16
CA VAL A 102 -9.81 11.85 -7.64
C VAL A 102 -9.19 10.46 -7.52
N LEU A 103 -9.95 9.49 -6.98
CA LEU A 103 -9.49 8.11 -6.83
C LEU A 103 -9.29 7.43 -8.18
N VAL A 104 -10.18 7.63 -9.15
CA VAL A 104 -10.05 7.04 -10.50
C VAL A 104 -8.74 7.50 -11.13
N ASP A 105 -8.43 8.80 -11.07
CA ASP A 105 -7.20 9.34 -11.62
C ASP A 105 -5.97 8.83 -10.87
N THR A 106 -6.02 8.83 -9.54
CA THR A 106 -4.93 8.35 -8.68
C THR A 106 -4.61 6.88 -8.94
N ILE A 107 -5.64 6.02 -8.96
CA ILE A 107 -5.51 4.58 -9.22
C ILE A 107 -5.00 4.33 -10.64
N THR A 108 -5.55 5.05 -11.63
CA THR A 108 -5.13 4.89 -13.02
C THR A 108 -3.65 5.20 -13.16
N ASN A 109 -3.22 6.36 -12.66
CA ASN A 109 -1.81 6.78 -12.70
C ASN A 109 -0.89 5.82 -11.93
N PHE A 110 -1.35 5.28 -10.80
CA PHE A 110 -0.58 4.34 -9.99
C PHE A 110 -0.27 3.03 -10.74
N PHE A 111 -1.19 2.54 -11.57
CA PHE A 111 -1.04 1.29 -12.31
C PHE A 111 -0.61 1.45 -13.78
N THR A 112 -0.40 2.67 -14.28
CA THR A 112 0.08 2.95 -15.65
C THR A 112 1.59 3.20 -15.73
N ASN A 113 2.32 3.10 -14.62
CA ASN A 113 3.76 3.39 -14.59
C ASN A 113 4.65 2.21 -15.05
N ASP A 114 4.08 1.11 -15.56
CA ASP A 114 4.85 0.09 -16.27
C ASP A 114 4.82 0.41 -17.78
N ASP A 115 5.91 0.16 -18.52
CA ASP A 115 5.97 0.36 -19.98
C ASP A 115 5.03 -0.61 -20.76
N SER A 116 4.05 -1.22 -20.07
CA SER A 116 3.13 -2.18 -20.65
C SER A 116 2.00 -1.48 -21.40
N GLN A 117 1.63 -2.06 -22.54
CA GLN A 117 0.52 -1.58 -23.36
C GLN A 117 -0.86 -1.84 -22.69
N LYS A 118 -0.90 -2.53 -21.53
CA LYS A 118 -2.13 -2.86 -20.82
C LYS A 118 -1.96 -2.57 -19.32
N PRO A 119 -2.56 -1.47 -18.81
CA PRO A 119 -2.42 -1.10 -17.42
C PRO A 119 -2.93 -2.20 -16.50
N HIS A 120 -2.21 -2.43 -15.41
CA HIS A 120 -2.58 -3.39 -14.39
C HIS A 120 -3.87 -2.95 -13.69
N LYS A 121 -4.78 -3.88 -13.42
CA LYS A 121 -6.09 -3.57 -12.81
C LYS A 121 -6.49 -4.70 -11.86
N PRO A 122 -5.94 -4.75 -10.64
CA PRO A 122 -6.31 -5.79 -9.69
C PRO A 122 -7.76 -5.59 -9.20
N PRO A 123 -8.41 -6.64 -8.70
CA PRO A 123 -9.61 -6.51 -7.87
C PRO A 123 -9.45 -5.37 -6.85
N SER A 124 -10.47 -4.53 -6.75
CA SER A 124 -10.46 -3.33 -5.90
C SER A 124 -11.77 -3.21 -5.13
N THR A 125 -11.66 -2.78 -3.87
CA THR A 125 -12.81 -2.48 -3.01
C THR A 125 -12.63 -1.07 -2.47
N LEU A 126 -13.69 -0.27 -2.53
CA LEU A 126 -13.75 1.06 -1.95
C LEU A 126 -14.87 1.10 -0.90
N LEU A 127 -14.54 1.53 0.31
CA LEU A 127 -15.48 1.71 1.40
C LEU A 127 -15.47 3.17 1.87
N GLY A 128 -16.66 3.74 2.01
CA GLY A 128 -16.85 4.94 2.84
C GLY A 128 -16.88 4.54 4.31
N VAL A 129 -16.07 5.19 5.14
CA VAL A 129 -15.99 4.97 6.59
C VAL A 129 -16.22 6.27 7.35
N THR A 130 -16.53 6.18 8.64
CA THR A 130 -16.77 7.37 9.48
C THR A 130 -15.48 7.95 10.08
N ALA A 131 -14.42 7.15 10.22
CA ALA A 131 -13.15 7.56 10.81
C ALA A 131 -12.02 6.58 10.45
N LEU A 132 -10.78 7.05 10.63
CA LEU A 132 -9.54 6.27 10.58
C LEU A 132 -8.76 6.46 11.89
N ALA A 133 -7.53 5.94 11.97
CA ALA A 133 -6.72 5.95 13.20
C ALA A 133 -6.34 7.35 13.72
N SER A 134 -6.48 8.39 12.91
CA SER A 134 -6.34 9.80 13.27
C SER A 134 -7.46 10.61 12.62
N GLU A 135 -7.90 11.68 13.27
CA GLU A 135 -8.88 12.63 12.72
C GLU A 135 -8.35 13.34 11.46
N ASP A 136 -7.02 13.45 11.31
CA ASP A 136 -6.38 14.07 10.16
C ASP A 136 -6.32 13.14 8.93
N PHE A 137 -6.56 11.83 9.08
CA PHE A 137 -6.50 10.88 7.97
C PHE A 137 -7.83 10.83 7.22
N LEU A 138 -7.78 11.10 5.92
CA LEU A 138 -8.94 11.08 5.03
C LEU A 138 -9.03 9.80 4.20
N ILE A 139 -7.91 9.10 4.03
CA ILE A 139 -7.80 7.86 3.24
C ILE A 139 -6.75 6.92 3.82
N GLU A 140 -7.07 5.63 3.76
CA GLU A 140 -6.16 4.53 4.08
C GLU A 140 -6.28 3.43 3.02
N VAL A 141 -5.14 2.88 2.60
CA VAL A 141 -5.05 1.90 1.52
C VAL A 141 -4.23 0.70 1.96
N GLU A 142 -4.78 -0.51 1.84
CA GLU A 142 -4.06 -1.76 2.03
C GLU A 142 -3.93 -2.52 0.70
N ALA A 143 -2.84 -3.27 0.54
CA ALA A 143 -2.60 -4.07 -0.65
C ALA A 143 -2.05 -5.45 -0.32
N GLU A 144 -2.47 -6.43 -1.13
CA GLU A 144 -1.81 -7.73 -1.25
C GLU A 144 -1.06 -7.77 -2.58
N ALA A 145 0.12 -8.37 -2.58
CA ALA A 145 0.93 -8.55 -3.78
C ALA A 145 1.61 -9.93 -3.79
N MET A 146 2.04 -10.35 -4.97
CA MET A 146 2.74 -11.62 -5.14
C MET A 146 3.82 -11.49 -6.21
N ILE A 147 5.03 -11.92 -5.89
CA ILE A 147 6.17 -11.91 -6.82
C ILE A 147 6.71 -13.32 -7.01
N ALA A 148 7.24 -13.57 -8.21
CA ALA A 148 8.18 -14.68 -8.39
C ALA A 148 9.51 -14.32 -7.72
N VAL A 149 10.16 -15.30 -7.12
CA VAL A 149 11.56 -15.18 -6.68
C VAL A 149 12.36 -16.29 -7.36
N SER A 150 13.48 -15.92 -7.96
CA SER A 150 14.42 -16.91 -8.46
C SER A 150 14.91 -17.75 -7.27
N PRO A 151 14.98 -19.09 -7.39
CA PRO A 151 15.56 -19.94 -6.37
C PRO A 151 17.04 -19.58 -6.09
#